data_AF-A0A645GK68-F1
#
_entry.id   AF-A0A645GK68-F1
#
_cell.length_a   1.000
_cell.length_b   1.000
_cell.length_c   1.000
_cell.angle_alpha   90.00
_cell.angle_beta   90.00
_cell.angle_gamma   90.00
#
_symmetry.space_group_name_H-M   'P 1'
#
loop_
_entity.id
_entity.type
_entity.pdbx_description
1 polymer ?
#
loop_
_entity_poly.entity_id
_entity_poly.type
_entity_poly.pdbx_seq_one_letter_code
_entity_poly.pdbx_strand_id
1 'polypeptide(L)' 'MEEYGIQAIDFKTSAGIEAFDEIEKSILTFISGSGRSMDEIIEHLGLETGLILSKTVQLEIKGSIREIDGIYYSC' A
#
# COMPACT_ATOMS: atom_id res chain seq x y z
N MET A 1 27.38 -2.16 -24.97
CA MET A 1 27.09 -1.75 -23.58
C MET A 1 25.64 -1.28 -23.62
N GLU A 2 24.72 -2.16 -23.24
CA GLU A 2 23.28 -1.95 -23.37
C GLU A 2 22.81 -1.12 -22.19
N GLU A 3 22.48 0.15 -22.43
CA GLU A 3 21.89 1.03 -21.43
C GLU A 3 20.40 0.72 -21.32
N TYR A 4 20.02 0.02 -20.25
CA TYR A 4 18.62 -0.16 -19.88
C TYR A 4 18.06 1.20 -19.44
N GLY A 5 17.42 1.90 -20.37
CA GLY A 5 16.63 3.08 -20.07
C GLY A 5 15.46 2.71 -19.16
N ILE A 6 15.57 3.04 -17.87
CA ILE A 6 14.44 3.02 -16.95
C ILE A 6 13.50 4.11 -17.45
N GLN A 7 12.46 3.72 -18.19
CA GLN A 7 11.37 4.62 -18.54
C GLN A 7 10.72 5.06 -17.22
N ALA A 8 10.86 6.34 -16.91
CA ALA A 8 10.10 6.95 -15.83
C ALA A 8 8.62 6.76 -16.16
N ILE A 9 7.97 5.85 -15.42
CA ILE A 9 6.52 5.65 -15.51
C ILE A 9 5.91 6.92 -14.92
N ASP A 10 5.48 7.82 -15.81
CA ASP A 10 4.71 9.01 -15.47
C ASP A 10 3.32 8.53 -15.00
N PHE A 11 3.19 8.26 -13.71
CA PHE A 11 1.89 8.03 -13.09
C PHE A 11 1.14 9.35 -13.11
N LYS A 12 0.46 9.64 -14.23
CA LYS A 12 -0.57 10.66 -14.28
C LYS A 12 -1.63 10.29 -13.26
N THR A 13 -1.52 10.89 -12.07
CA THR A 13 -2.54 10.87 -11.03
C THR A 13 -3.77 11.59 -11.60
N SER A 14 -4.61 10.86 -12.34
CA SER A 14 -5.99 11.26 -12.50
C SER A 14 -6.59 11.19 -11.10
N ALA A 15 -6.66 12.34 -10.44
CA ALA A 15 -7.33 12.53 -9.16
C ALA A 15 -8.85 12.35 -9.34
N GLY A 16 -9.27 11.14 -9.69
CA GLY A 16 -10.55 10.61 -9.26
C GLY A 16 -10.35 10.14 -7.84
N ILE A 17 -11.22 10.53 -6.92
CA ILE A 17 -11.27 9.93 -5.59
C ILE A 17 -11.72 8.49 -5.81
N GLU A 18 -10.79 7.59 -6.11
CA GLU A 18 -11.06 6.16 -6.17
C GLU A 18 -11.46 5.73 -4.76
N ALA A 19 -12.69 5.26 -4.63
CA ALA A 19 -13.17 4.73 -3.37
C ALA A 19 -12.33 3.51 -2.97
N PHE A 20 -11.91 3.45 -1.71
CA PHE A 20 -11.21 2.29 -1.19
C PHE A 20 -12.09 1.04 -1.22
N ASP A 21 -11.52 -0.07 -1.64
CA ASP A 21 -12.17 -1.37 -1.51
C ASP A 21 -12.19 -1.86 -0.04
N GLU A 22 -12.83 -3.01 0.20
CA GLU A 22 -13.00 -3.56 1.55
C GLU A 22 -11.68 -3.98 2.20
N ILE A 23 -10.72 -4.48 1.41
CA ILE A 23 -9.41 -4.91 1.91
C ILE A 23 -8.57 -3.67 2.23
N GLU A 24 -8.57 -2.70 1.33
CA GLU A 24 -7.91 -1.41 1.53
C GLU A 24 -8.41 -0.72 2.81
N LYS A 25 -9.73 -0.68 3.02
CA LYS A 25 -10.34 -0.17 4.26
C LYS A 25 -9.92 -0.96 5.49
N SER A 26 -9.84 -2.28 5.39
CA SER A 26 -9.43 -3.14 6.50
C SER A 26 -7.97 -2.88 6.91
N ILE A 27 -7.07 -2.74 5.93
CA ILE A 27 -5.66 -2.36 6.16
C ILE A 27 -5.59 -0.99 6.83
N LEU A 28 -6.24 0.03 6.25
CA LEU A 28 -6.23 1.39 6.79
C LEU A 28 -6.76 1.45 8.23
N THR A 29 -7.85 0.73 8.50
CA THR A 29 -8.45 0.66 9.84
C THR A 29 -7.46 0.06 10.84
N PHE A 30 -6.81 -1.04 10.47
CA PHE A 30 -5.88 -1.77 11.34
C PHE A 30 -4.62 -0.96 11.69
N ILE A 31 -4.10 -0.16 10.75
CA ILE A 31 -2.87 0.62 10.97
C ILE A 31 -3.09 1.99 11.62
N SER A 32 -4.32 2.53 11.61
CA SER A 32 -4.60 3.91 12.03
C SER A 32 -4.27 4.25 13.50
N GLY A 33 -4.09 3.24 14.35
CA GLY A 33 -3.82 3.43 15.77
C GLY A 33 -2.34 3.44 16.19
N SER A 34 -1.47 2.69 15.52
CA SER A 34 -0.09 2.49 16.00
C SER A 34 0.94 2.22 14.91
N GLY A 35 0.53 2.23 13.64
CA GLY A 35 1.28 1.61 12.56
C GLY A 35 1.42 0.09 12.77
N ARG A 36 1.69 -0.64 11.69
CA ARG A 36 1.86 -2.09 11.71
C ARG A 36 2.90 -2.56 10.70
N SER A 37 3.62 -3.61 11.03
CA SER A 37 4.46 -4.32 10.07
C SER A 37 3.62 -5.08 9.04
N MET A 38 4.22 -5.40 7.88
CA MET A 38 3.57 -6.23 6.86
C MET A 38 3.13 -7.59 7.43
N ASP A 39 3.96 -8.23 8.25
CA ASP A 39 3.66 -9.53 8.86
C ASP A 39 2.44 -9.46 9.77
N GLU A 40 2.31 -8.41 10.59
CA GLU A 40 1.12 -8.17 11.42
C GLU A 40 -0.14 -7.95 10.57
N ILE A 41 -0.03 -7.21 9.46
CA ILE A 41 -1.16 -6.99 8.55
C ILE A 41 -1.59 -8.33 7.93
N ILE A 42 -0.64 -9.15 7.48
CA ILE A 42 -0.91 -10.48 6.91
C ILE A 42 -1.59 -11.39 7.93
N GLU A 43 -1.04 -11.46 9.15
CA GLU A 43 -1.60 -12.28 10.22
C GLU A 43 -3.01 -11.82 10.61
N HIS A 44 -3.24 -10.51 10.71
CA HIS A 44 -4.53 -9.96 11.12
C HIS A 44 -5.63 -10.19 10.09
N LEU A 45 -5.33 -9.99 8.80
CA LEU A 45 -6.32 -10.13 7.74
C LEU A 45 -6.56 -11.61 7.36
N GLY A 46 -5.57 -12.48 7.52
CA GLY A 46 -5.70 -13.91 7.21
C GLY A 46 -6.01 -14.19 5.73
N LEU A 47 -5.68 -13.25 4.84
CA LEU A 47 -5.87 -13.35 3.40
C LEU A 47 -4.57 -13.80 2.71
N GLU A 48 -4.68 -14.06 1.41
CA GLU A 48 -3.52 -14.37 0.59
C GLU A 48 -2.47 -13.24 0.65
N THR A 49 -1.22 -13.60 0.97
CA THR A 49 -0.11 -12.66 1.12
C THR A 49 0.09 -11.77 -0.11
N GLY A 50 0.00 -12.34 -1.32
CA GLY A 50 0.16 -11.57 -2.57
C GLY A 50 -0.90 -10.48 -2.74
N LEU A 51 -2.13 -10.75 -2.30
CA LEU A 51 -3.23 -9.80 -2.32
C LEU A 51 -2.98 -8.65 -1.34
N ILE A 52 -2.58 -8.96 -0.11
CA ILE A 52 -2.28 -7.94 0.92
C ILE A 52 -1.11 -7.05 0.49
N LEU A 53 -0.03 -7.64 -0.03
CA LEU A 53 1.10 -6.89 -0.58
C LEU A 53 0.65 -5.94 -1.70
N SER A 54 -0.12 -6.45 -2.66
CA SER A 54 -0.63 -5.65 -3.77
C SER A 54 -1.48 -4.47 -3.28
N LYS A 55 -2.39 -4.69 -2.32
CA LYS A 55 -3.24 -3.64 -1.76
C LYS A 55 -2.46 -2.61 -0.94
N THR A 56 -1.47 -3.06 -0.17
CA THR A 56 -0.62 -2.15 0.61
C THR A 56 0.19 -1.23 -0.30
N VAL A 57 0.79 -1.77 -1.37
CA VAL A 57 1.50 -0.96 -2.37
C VAL A 57 0.55 0.01 -3.09
N GLN A 58 -0.67 -0.42 -3.44
CA GLN A 58 -1.68 0.47 -4.03
C GLN A 58 -2.02 1.64 -3.10
N LEU A 59 -2.22 1.37 -1.81
CA LEU A 59 -2.47 2.41 -0.80
C LEU A 59 -1.30 3.39 -0.65
N GLU A 60 -0.06 2.91 -0.75
CA GLU A 60 1.14 3.75 -0.69
C GLU A 60 1.25 4.65 -1.93
N ILE A 61 1.01 4.12 -3.13
CA ILE A 61 0.96 4.88 -4.39
C ILE A 61 -0.14 5.95 -4.33
N LYS A 62 -1.30 5.62 -3.73
CA LYS A 62 -2.41 6.56 -3.47
C LYS A 62 -2.06 7.62 -2.41
N GLY A 63 -0.93 7.49 -1.72
CA GLY A 63 -0.51 8.38 -0.64
C GLY A 63 -1.36 8.26 0.63
N SER A 64 -2.11 7.17 0.78
CA SER A 64 -2.99 6.92 1.93
C SER A 64 -2.25 6.29 3.11
N ILE A 65 -1.10 5.68 2.84
CA ILE A 65 -0.21 5.12 3.84
C ILE A 65 1.24 5.49 3.54
N ARG A 66 2.11 5.37 4.54
CA ARG A 66 3.55 5.53 4.41
C ARG A 66 4.27 4.44 5.19
N GLU A 67 5.31 3.87 4.60
CA GLU A 67 6.24 2.96 5.25
C GLU A 67 7.40 3.74 5.88
N ILE A 68 7.72 3.41 7.13
CA ILE A 68 8.88 3.94 7.87
C ILE A 68 9.47 2.78 8.69
N ASP A 69 10.70 2.38 8.39
CA ASP A 69 11.42 1.28 9.08
C ASP A 69 10.63 -0.04 9.12
N GLY A 70 9.96 -0.38 8.02
CA GLY A 70 9.15 -1.59 7.86
C GLY A 70 7.77 -1.52 8.52
N ILE A 71 7.40 -0.36 9.06
CA ILE A 71 6.10 -0.12 9.70
C ILE A 71 5.26 0.81 8.82
N TYR A 72 4.04 0.38 8.50
CA TYR A 72 3.07 1.13 7.71
C TYR A 72 2.16 1.96 8.60
N TYR A 73 2.03 3.24 8.30
CA TYR A 73 1.17 4.21 9.00
C TYR A 73 0.16 4.81 8.04
N SER A 74 -1.07 5.09 8.52
CA SER A 74 -2.02 5.89 7.76
C SER A 74 -1.54 7.34 7.65
N CYS A 75 -1.69 7.95 6.47
CA CYS A 75 -1.42 9.38 6.25
C CYS A 75 -2.61 10.28 6.60
#